data_AF-A0A2V5S7H4-F1
#
_entry.id   AF-A0A2V5S7H4-F1
#
_cell.length_a   1.000
_cell.length_b   1.000
_cell.length_c   1.000
_cell.angle_alpha   90.00
_cell.angle_beta   90.00
_cell.angle_gamma   90.00
#
_symmetry.space_group_name_H-M   'P 1'
#
loop_
_entity.id
_entity.type
_entity.pdbx_description
1 polymer ?
#
loop_
_entity_poly.entity_id
_entity_poly.type
_entity_poly.pdbx_seq_one_letter_code
_entity_poly.pdbx_strand_id
1 'polypeptide(L)'
;MIEPAHSIPGTTVPTISEKPVAHLTGQYAEAHNFDFRRLWHSLVERIWIVAICVLAGLFLALGYLARTPKLYQGHTLLEVEFQEPSFVPTADYTTRTRSVFLASQEALKTIEQNLTNQTLLARVVRSEGLAQDGGHAVLGQSVVANKSSSATERTEPSQAGNKTQNASGVTTFTPLEEALARGMVGMVTPAIRRGTRLIDLYVTHSDPAMAQRLAEAVGREYIRNSIERRASSSEDALRYLLEEEERLKRNLQKSEAAATEYKAKNPDALQLGGSAAATGSQGAGAKGGLVEDNLQDINTKLTGARGDQIRLEGQLQQVDQLGNNIDALLAIPSIYAAPMVAAARNNIIQIEAGITTLALRYKDKHPRMMAAKASLAEAKVKLREAVLAQRPILRNTIEQTKALEASLQQ
;
A
#
# COMPACT_ATOMS: atom_id res chain seq x y z
N MET A 1 -15.26 60.32 -48.19
CA MET A 1 -15.14 61.06 -46.92
C MET A 1 -14.39 60.13 -45.97
N ILE A 2 -13.10 60.27 -45.64
CA ILE A 2 -12.23 61.44 -45.48
C ILE A 2 -10.76 60.96 -45.66
N GLU A 3 -9.98 61.70 -46.44
CA GLU A 3 -8.50 61.84 -46.40
C GLU A 3 -8.18 63.17 -45.64
N PRO A 4 -6.94 63.62 -45.34
CA PRO A 4 -5.56 63.06 -45.32
C PRO A 4 -4.85 63.37 -43.93
N ALA A 5 -3.55 63.18 -43.65
CA ALA A 5 -2.41 64.01 -44.09
C ALA A 5 -1.08 63.77 -43.33
N HIS A 6 0.04 63.76 -44.11
CA HIS A 6 1.41 64.27 -43.82
C HIS A 6 2.30 63.46 -42.84
N SER A 7 3.63 63.28 -42.99
CA SER A 7 4.69 63.90 -43.79
C SER A 7 6.01 63.08 -43.73
N ILE A 8 6.85 63.27 -44.77
CA ILE A 8 8.23 62.82 -45.08
C ILE A 8 9.29 63.39 -44.09
N PRO A 9 10.58 62.94 -44.01
CA PRO A 9 11.65 62.97 -45.07
C PRO A 9 12.55 61.70 -45.08
N GLY A 10 13.57 61.42 -45.93
CA GLY A 10 14.32 62.09 -47.00
C GLY A 10 15.18 61.01 -47.73
N THR A 11 15.52 61.21 -49.02
CA THR A 11 16.89 61.58 -49.50
C THR A 11 17.89 60.39 -49.40
N THR A 12 18.52 59.80 -50.43
CA THR A 12 18.88 60.18 -51.82
C THR A 12 19.32 58.94 -52.64
N VAL A 13 18.95 58.98 -53.92
CA VAL A 13 19.38 58.19 -55.12
C VAL A 13 20.80 58.70 -55.57
N PRO A 14 21.62 58.17 -56.52
CA PRO A 14 21.45 57.22 -57.66
C PRO A 14 22.55 56.12 -57.68
N THR A 15 22.77 55.20 -58.64
CA THR A 15 22.68 55.26 -60.10
C THR A 15 22.67 53.86 -60.69
N ILE A 16 21.70 53.60 -61.58
CA ILE A 16 21.70 52.50 -62.54
C ILE A 16 22.41 53.02 -63.80
N SER A 17 23.43 52.31 -64.28
CA SER A 17 23.99 52.55 -65.62
C SER A 17 23.91 51.27 -66.44
N GLU A 18 23.07 51.36 -67.47
CA GLU A 18 23.22 50.79 -68.81
C GLU A 18 23.16 49.26 -69.02
N LYS A 19 22.11 48.87 -69.75
CA LYS A 19 22.07 47.72 -70.67
C LYS A 19 23.12 47.89 -71.77
N PRO A 20 23.58 46.80 -72.42
CA PRO A 20 22.89 46.40 -73.65
C PRO A 20 22.67 44.88 -73.78
N VAL A 21 21.73 44.56 -74.65
CA VAL A 21 21.18 43.23 -74.93
C VAL A 21 22.08 42.51 -75.94
N ALA A 22 22.40 41.23 -75.70
CA ALA A 22 22.76 40.29 -76.76
C ALA A 22 22.40 38.86 -76.34
N HIS A 23 21.65 38.18 -77.20
CA HIS A 23 21.08 36.85 -77.02
C HIS A 23 22.14 35.77 -76.92
N LEU A 24 21.97 34.80 -76.01
CA LEU A 24 22.50 33.44 -76.13
C LEU A 24 21.60 32.47 -75.38
N THR A 25 21.00 31.58 -76.14
CA THR A 25 20.33 30.35 -75.71
C THR A 25 21.25 29.51 -74.83
N GLY A 26 20.73 29.01 -73.71
CA GLY A 26 21.43 28.03 -72.89
C GLY A 26 20.61 27.66 -71.67
N GLN A 27 20.12 26.41 -71.65
CA GLN A 27 19.50 25.71 -70.54
C GLN A 27 20.00 26.15 -69.15
N TYR A 28 19.09 26.58 -68.27
CA TYR A 28 19.23 26.41 -66.82
C TYR A 28 18.07 25.59 -66.31
N ALA A 29 18.17 24.29 -66.57
CA ALA A 29 17.52 23.26 -65.78
C ALA A 29 18.56 22.18 -65.52
N GLU A 30 19.66 22.54 -64.85
CA GLU A 30 20.49 21.53 -64.19
C GLU A 30 19.72 21.02 -62.98
N ALA A 31 18.92 19.98 -63.21
CA ALA A 31 18.73 18.98 -62.19
C ALA A 31 20.14 18.51 -61.76
N HIS A 32 20.45 18.62 -60.47
CA HIS A 32 21.58 17.94 -59.86
C HIS A 32 21.35 16.42 -60.00
N ASN A 33 21.64 15.88 -61.17
CA ASN A 33 21.77 14.45 -61.36
C ASN A 33 23.06 14.08 -60.64
N PHE A 34 22.92 13.45 -59.47
CA PHE A 34 24.03 12.81 -58.79
C PHE A 34 24.70 11.84 -59.76
N ASP A 35 25.83 12.26 -60.33
CA ASP A 35 26.60 11.48 -61.31
C ASP A 35 27.32 10.31 -60.61
N PHE A 36 26.56 9.26 -60.33
CA PHE A 36 27.02 8.04 -59.67
C PHE A 36 28.24 7.42 -60.36
N ARG A 37 28.32 7.50 -61.69
CA ARG A 37 29.47 7.01 -62.46
C ARG A 37 30.76 7.79 -62.21
N ARG A 38 30.67 9.10 -61.97
CA ARG A 38 31.84 9.95 -61.72
C ARG A 38 32.35 9.77 -60.29
N LEU A 39 31.44 9.65 -59.32
CA LEU A 39 31.78 9.25 -57.94
C LEU A 39 32.40 7.84 -57.90
N TRP A 40 31.87 6.89 -58.68
CA TRP A 40 32.39 5.53 -58.76
C TRP A 40 33.82 5.48 -59.30
N HIS A 41 34.11 6.18 -60.41
CA HIS A 41 35.48 6.24 -60.94
C HIS A 41 36.47 6.91 -59.97
N SER A 42 36.07 8.01 -59.32
CA SER A 42 36.92 8.67 -58.31
C SER A 42 37.18 7.77 -57.09
N LEU A 43 36.20 6.95 -56.71
CA LEU A 43 36.30 6.02 -55.58
C LEU A 43 37.17 4.80 -55.90
N VAL A 44 37.15 4.30 -57.15
CA VAL A 44 38.01 3.17 -57.58
C VAL A 44 39.47 3.62 -57.78
N GLU A 45 39.70 4.82 -58.34
CA GLU A 45 41.06 5.34 -58.55
C GLU A 45 41.75 5.68 -57.21
N ARG A 46 40.96 6.10 -56.20
CA ARG A 46 41.44 6.43 -54.86
C ARG A 46 41.01 5.42 -53.79
N ILE A 47 40.75 4.17 -54.18
CA ILE A 47 40.23 3.13 -53.28
C ILE A 47 41.16 2.89 -52.07
N TRP A 48 42.46 3.16 -52.25
CA TRP A 48 43.46 3.08 -51.20
C TRP A 48 43.29 4.16 -50.12
N ILE A 49 42.88 5.38 -50.47
CA ILE A 49 42.55 6.45 -49.50
C ILE A 49 41.29 6.09 -48.72
N VAL A 50 40.27 5.57 -49.42
CA VAL A 50 39.03 5.09 -48.78
C VAL A 50 39.33 3.95 -47.82
N ALA A 51 40.18 2.99 -48.22
CA ALA A 51 40.61 1.89 -47.36
C ALA A 51 41.36 2.38 -46.11
N ILE A 52 42.26 3.37 -46.22
CA ILE A 52 42.95 3.98 -45.08
C ILE A 52 41.97 4.69 -44.14
N CYS A 53 41.01 5.45 -44.66
CA CYS A 53 39.99 6.10 -43.85
C CYS A 53 39.09 5.10 -43.10
N VAL A 54 38.69 4.00 -43.77
CA VAL A 54 37.92 2.92 -43.13
C VAL A 54 38.74 2.23 -42.04
N LEU A 55 40.03 1.96 -42.30
CA LEU A 55 40.92 1.34 -41.32
C LEU A 55 41.18 2.26 -40.12
N ALA A 56 41.39 3.56 -40.35
CA ALA A 56 41.51 4.55 -39.30
C ALA A 56 40.23 4.69 -38.47
N GLY A 57 39.06 4.69 -39.12
CA GLY A 57 37.76 4.68 -38.44
C GLY A 57 37.55 3.42 -37.60
N LEU A 58 37.92 2.25 -38.12
CA LEU A 58 37.85 0.98 -37.40
C LEU A 58 38.80 0.96 -36.21
N PHE A 59 40.02 1.49 -36.36
CA PHE A 59 40.99 1.58 -35.26
C PHE A 59 40.53 2.56 -34.17
N LEU A 60 39.96 3.71 -34.54
CA LEU A 60 39.31 4.64 -33.61
C LEU A 60 38.12 3.99 -32.89
N ALA A 61 37.29 3.23 -33.61
CA ALA A 61 36.16 2.51 -33.03
C ALA A 61 36.61 1.41 -32.06
N LEU A 62 37.65 0.64 -32.40
CA LEU A 62 38.23 -0.36 -31.49
C LEU A 62 38.89 0.28 -30.27
N GLY A 63 39.63 1.39 -30.47
CA GLY A 63 40.22 2.16 -29.37
C GLY A 63 39.16 2.74 -28.44
N TYR A 64 38.03 3.18 -28.98
CA TYR A 64 36.88 3.62 -28.20
C TYR A 64 36.25 2.46 -27.42
N LEU A 65 36.00 1.31 -28.07
CA LEU A 65 35.40 0.13 -27.43
C LEU A 65 36.30 -0.50 -26.35
N ALA A 66 37.63 -0.42 -26.51
CA ALA A 66 38.57 -0.85 -25.48
C ALA A 66 38.56 0.08 -24.24
N ARG A 67 38.13 1.34 -24.41
CA ARG A 67 38.08 2.35 -23.35
C ARG A 67 36.71 2.46 -22.68
N THR A 68 35.65 1.93 -23.29
CA THR A 68 34.32 1.89 -22.67
C THR A 68 34.32 0.92 -21.48
N PRO A 69 34.05 1.39 -20.24
CA PRO A 69 33.99 0.51 -19.07
C PRO A 69 32.82 -0.47 -19.22
N LYS A 70 33.05 -1.72 -18.80
CA LYS A 70 31.99 -2.74 -18.75
C LYS A 70 31.05 -2.41 -17.58
N LEU A 71 29.77 -2.21 -17.89
CA LEU A 71 28.72 -2.01 -16.89
C LEU A 71 27.95 -3.32 -16.73
N TYR A 72 27.81 -3.78 -15.49
CA TYR A 72 27.00 -4.93 -15.11
C TYR A 72 25.72 -4.45 -14.43
N GLN A 73 24.67 -5.25 -14.51
CA GLN A 73 23.35 -4.89 -13.99
C GLN A 73 22.87 -5.98 -13.02
N GLY A 74 22.63 -5.59 -11.76
CA GLY A 74 21.90 -6.39 -10.78
C GLY A 74 20.41 -6.22 -10.98
N HIS A 75 19.63 -7.29 -10.81
CA HIS A 75 18.17 -7.29 -10.96
C HIS A 75 17.52 -7.91 -9.72
N THR A 76 16.58 -7.17 -9.12
CA THR A 76 15.74 -7.64 -8.02
C THR A 76 14.27 -7.38 -8.35
N LEU A 77 13.40 -8.32 -8.04
CA LEU A 77 11.95 -8.19 -8.22
C LEU A 77 11.27 -7.94 -6.87
N LEU A 78 10.48 -6.87 -6.77
CA LEU A 78 9.67 -6.57 -5.59
C LEU A 78 8.20 -6.74 -5.92
N GLU A 79 7.50 -7.54 -5.12
CA GLU A 79 6.05 -7.63 -5.13
C GLU A 79 5.45 -6.68 -4.08
N VAL A 80 4.46 -5.90 -4.50
CA VAL A 80 3.75 -4.96 -3.63
C VAL A 80 2.39 -5.55 -3.25
N GLU A 81 2.28 -6.02 -2.01
CA GLU A 81 1.00 -6.44 -1.44
C GLU A 81 0.26 -5.24 -0.83
N PHE A 82 -0.96 -5.01 -1.31
CA PHE A 82 -1.88 -4.05 -0.71
C PHE A 82 -2.84 -4.80 0.22
N GLN A 83 -2.67 -4.63 1.53
CA GLN A 83 -3.66 -5.10 2.49
C GLN A 83 -4.84 -4.13 2.45
N GLU A 84 -5.98 -4.56 1.89
CA GLU A 84 -7.19 -3.75 1.87
C GLU A 84 -7.76 -3.64 3.30
N PRO A 85 -7.98 -2.42 3.83
CA PRO A 85 -8.80 -2.28 5.02
C PRO A 85 -10.24 -2.64 4.66
N SER A 86 -10.64 -3.86 5.02
CA SER A 86 -12.00 -4.38 4.82
C SER A 86 -13.01 -3.57 5.63
N PHE A 87 -13.62 -2.56 5.01
CA PHE A 87 -14.79 -1.88 5.56
C PHE A 87 -15.97 -1.98 4.59
N VAL A 88 -17.04 -2.60 5.10
CA VAL A 88 -18.45 -2.68 4.65
C VAL A 88 -18.69 -2.82 3.12
N PRO A 89 -19.36 -3.90 2.67
CA PRO A 89 -19.72 -4.07 1.26
C PRO A 89 -20.88 -3.13 0.88
N THR A 90 -20.55 -2.01 0.25
CA THR A 90 -21.53 -1.15 -0.45
C THR A 90 -21.57 -1.53 -1.93
N ALA A 91 -22.77 -1.52 -2.52
CA ALA A 91 -23.18 -2.21 -3.75
C ALA A 91 -22.52 -1.81 -5.09
N ASP A 92 -21.48 -0.97 -5.10
CA ASP A 92 -20.86 -0.45 -6.34
C ASP A 92 -19.55 -1.18 -6.69
N TYR A 93 -19.65 -2.43 -7.13
CA TYR A 93 -18.49 -3.28 -7.40
C TYR A 93 -17.64 -2.82 -8.60
N THR A 94 -18.26 -2.36 -9.70
CA THR A 94 -17.54 -2.08 -10.98
C THR A 94 -16.75 -0.78 -10.93
N THR A 95 -17.31 0.27 -10.33
CA THR A 95 -16.65 1.56 -10.14
C THR A 95 -15.51 1.44 -9.14
N ARG A 96 -15.67 0.60 -8.10
CA ARG A 96 -14.63 0.28 -7.11
C ARG A 96 -13.44 -0.47 -7.73
N THR A 97 -13.66 -1.45 -8.61
CA THR A 97 -12.54 -2.18 -9.23
C THR A 97 -11.66 -1.29 -10.12
N ARG A 98 -12.26 -0.36 -10.88
CA ARG A 98 -11.50 0.56 -11.74
C ARG A 98 -10.78 1.64 -10.93
N SER A 99 -11.40 2.20 -9.89
CA SER A 99 -10.75 3.17 -9.01
C SER A 99 -9.60 2.54 -8.22
N VAL A 100 -9.76 1.30 -7.75
CA VAL A 100 -8.70 0.53 -7.07
C VAL A 100 -7.52 0.23 -8.02
N PHE A 101 -7.79 -0.12 -9.28
CA PHE A 101 -6.72 -0.33 -10.27
C PHE A 101 -5.95 0.96 -10.59
N LEU A 102 -6.64 2.08 -10.75
CA LEU A 102 -5.99 3.39 -10.98
C LEU A 102 -5.19 3.84 -9.74
N ALA A 103 -5.77 3.70 -8.54
CA ALA A 103 -5.08 3.97 -7.29
C ALA A 103 -3.85 3.07 -7.09
N SER A 104 -3.91 1.80 -7.52
CA SER A 104 -2.76 0.91 -7.47
C SER A 104 -1.63 1.36 -8.40
N GLN A 105 -1.94 1.87 -9.60
CA GLN A 105 -0.90 2.37 -10.51
C GLN A 105 -0.25 3.65 -9.99
N GLU A 106 -1.03 4.57 -9.42
CA GLU A 106 -0.49 5.78 -8.78
C GLU A 106 0.39 5.41 -7.57
N ALA A 107 -0.06 4.46 -6.74
CA ALA A 107 0.71 3.95 -5.61
C ALA A 107 2.03 3.29 -6.05
N LEU A 108 2.01 2.46 -7.10
CA LEU A 108 3.23 1.85 -7.66
C LEU A 108 4.23 2.93 -8.12
N LYS A 109 3.74 4.01 -8.73
CA LYS A 109 4.57 5.15 -9.14
C LYS A 109 5.14 5.92 -7.95
N THR A 110 4.38 6.07 -6.88
CA THR A 110 4.91 6.63 -5.62
C THR A 110 6.00 5.73 -5.02
N ILE A 111 5.83 4.41 -5.08
CA ILE A 111 6.84 3.45 -4.62
C ILE A 111 8.12 3.54 -5.46
N GLU A 112 7.98 3.61 -6.79
CA GLU A 112 9.08 3.85 -7.73
C GLU A 112 9.90 5.09 -7.35
N GLN A 113 9.22 6.22 -7.09
CA GLN A 113 9.88 7.46 -6.64
C GLN A 113 10.50 7.34 -5.24
N ASN A 114 9.92 6.52 -4.36
CA ASN A 114 10.49 6.28 -3.03
C ASN A 114 11.76 5.43 -3.09
N LEU A 115 11.84 4.47 -4.03
CA LEU A 115 13.01 3.62 -4.25
C LEU A 115 14.24 4.41 -4.72
N THR A 116 14.04 5.52 -5.42
CA THR A 116 15.13 6.44 -5.86
C THR A 116 15.41 7.57 -4.86
N ASN A 117 14.66 7.63 -3.75
CA ASN A 117 14.83 8.70 -2.77
C ASN A 117 16.21 8.63 -2.09
N GLN A 118 16.89 9.77 -2.00
CA GLN A 118 18.24 9.87 -1.42
C GLN A 118 18.32 9.35 0.02
N THR A 119 17.26 9.52 0.81
CA THR A 119 17.23 9.04 2.21
C THR A 119 17.25 7.52 2.31
N LEU A 120 16.58 6.82 1.37
CA LEU A 120 16.61 5.36 1.30
C LEU A 120 18.00 4.89 0.87
N LEU A 121 18.57 5.51 -0.17
CA LEU A 121 19.91 5.17 -0.65
C LEU A 121 20.99 5.45 0.40
N ALA A 122 20.87 6.53 1.17
CA ALA A 122 21.78 6.82 2.28
C ALA A 122 21.70 5.76 3.38
N ARG A 123 20.50 5.24 3.65
CA ARG A 123 20.30 4.10 4.57
C ARG A 123 20.93 2.82 4.02
N VAL A 124 20.85 2.57 2.71
CA VAL A 124 21.54 1.44 2.05
C VAL A 124 23.06 1.57 2.20
N VAL A 125 23.63 2.75 1.92
CA VAL A 125 25.06 3.04 2.10
C VAL A 125 25.51 2.76 3.53
N ARG A 126 24.72 3.17 4.52
CA ARG A 126 24.98 2.91 5.94
C ARG A 126 24.88 1.43 6.28
N SER A 127 23.84 0.75 5.82
CA SER A 127 23.58 -0.68 6.13
C SER A 127 24.63 -1.62 5.55
N GLU A 128 25.15 -1.29 4.37
CA GLU A 128 26.16 -2.08 3.68
C GLU A 128 27.60 -1.68 4.06
N GLY A 129 27.76 -0.67 4.92
CA GLY A 129 29.08 -0.19 5.36
C GLY A 129 29.89 0.51 4.28
N LEU A 130 29.25 0.95 3.19
CA LEU A 130 29.93 1.53 2.01
C LEU A 130 30.59 2.89 2.33
N ALA A 131 30.18 3.54 3.41
CA ALA A 131 30.85 4.73 3.95
C ALA A 131 32.20 4.42 4.61
N GLN A 132 32.40 3.19 5.12
CA GLN A 132 33.66 2.78 5.77
C GLN A 132 34.78 2.55 4.75
N ASP A 133 34.42 2.21 3.51
CA ASP A 133 35.35 2.06 2.38
C ASP A 133 35.60 3.38 1.61
N GLY A 134 35.18 4.53 2.18
CA GLY A 134 35.39 5.86 1.57
C GLY A 134 34.69 6.05 0.21
N GLY A 135 33.72 5.20 -0.13
CA GLY A 135 33.02 5.20 -1.41
C GLY A 135 33.73 4.47 -2.55
N HIS A 136 34.87 3.83 -2.29
CA HIS A 136 35.68 3.18 -3.32
C HIS A 136 34.92 2.05 -4.02
N ALA A 137 34.17 1.25 -3.25
CA ALA A 137 33.32 0.18 -3.79
C ALA A 137 32.15 0.65 -4.66
N VAL A 138 31.72 1.91 -4.58
CA VAL A 138 30.51 2.43 -5.25
C VAL A 138 30.85 3.35 -6.41
N LEU A 139 31.87 4.22 -6.25
CA LEU A 139 32.24 5.23 -7.24
C LEU A 139 33.55 4.88 -7.98
N GLY A 140 34.28 3.85 -7.55
CA GLY A 140 35.59 3.49 -8.10
C GLY A 140 36.68 4.56 -7.89
N GLN A 141 36.36 5.64 -7.16
CA GLN A 141 37.25 6.75 -6.79
C GLN A 141 36.95 7.15 -5.35
N SER A 142 37.99 7.32 -4.52
CA SER A 142 37.84 7.82 -3.16
C SER A 142 37.43 9.29 -3.18
N VAL A 143 36.27 9.62 -2.60
CA VAL A 143 35.83 11.03 -2.44
C VAL A 143 36.60 11.73 -1.30
N VAL A 144 37.47 11.00 -0.60
CA VAL A 144 38.39 11.57 0.38
C VAL A 144 39.47 12.35 -0.38
N ALA A 145 39.39 13.68 -0.33
CA ALA A 145 40.43 14.57 -0.81
C ALA A 145 41.77 14.19 -0.14
N ASN A 146 42.66 13.63 -0.93
CA ASN A 146 43.97 13.19 -0.50
C ASN A 146 44.80 14.41 -0.06
N LYS A 147 44.88 14.65 1.25
CA LYS A 147 45.93 15.49 1.84
C LYS A 147 46.74 14.64 2.81
N SER A 148 47.81 14.05 2.28
CA SER A 148 49.14 13.88 2.91
C SER A 148 49.76 12.52 2.57
N SER A 149 50.78 12.57 1.72
CA SER A 149 52.12 12.00 1.94
C SER A 149 52.31 11.02 3.12
N SER A 150 52.71 9.79 2.75
CA SER A 150 53.75 8.92 3.35
C SER A 150 54.18 9.15 4.81
N ALA A 151 53.96 8.15 5.68
CA ALA A 151 54.99 7.31 6.32
C ALA A 151 54.41 6.50 7.51
N THR A 152 54.69 5.20 7.48
CA THR A 152 54.82 4.18 8.55
C THR A 152 54.52 4.55 10.02
N GLU A 153 53.61 3.80 10.66
CA GLU A 153 53.78 3.06 11.94
C GLU A 153 52.46 2.30 12.26
N ARG A 154 52.46 0.96 12.24
CA ARG A 154 52.64 0.00 13.34
C ARG A 154 51.41 -0.15 14.28
N THR A 155 50.83 -1.36 14.17
CA THR A 155 49.90 -2.12 15.02
C THR A 155 49.60 -1.62 16.44
N GLU A 156 48.31 -1.43 16.76
CA GLU A 156 47.60 -2.07 17.90
C GLU A 156 46.06 -1.94 17.76
N PRO A 157 45.25 -2.93 18.18
CA PRO A 157 43.80 -2.90 18.08
C PRO A 157 43.16 -2.37 19.38
N SER A 158 42.60 -1.17 19.34
CA SER A 158 41.88 -0.59 20.47
C SER A 158 40.41 -0.39 20.15
N GLN A 159 39.57 -1.16 20.82
CA GLN A 159 38.14 -0.92 20.97
C GLN A 159 37.90 0.47 21.60
N ALA A 160 37.13 1.31 20.91
CA ALA A 160 36.28 2.35 21.47
C ALA A 160 35.23 2.66 20.38
N GLY A 161 33.94 2.36 20.51
CA GLY A 161 33.14 2.62 21.69
C GLY A 161 32.55 4.04 21.67
N ASN A 162 32.03 4.51 20.53
CA ASN A 162 31.22 5.74 20.49
C ASN A 162 29.81 5.44 19.98
N LYS A 163 29.02 4.87 20.90
CA LYS A 163 27.56 4.89 20.88
C LYS A 163 27.12 6.26 21.38
N THR A 164 27.05 7.26 20.50
CA THR A 164 26.40 8.52 20.82
C THR A 164 24.93 8.39 20.49
N GLN A 165 24.15 8.08 21.51
CA GLN A 165 22.71 8.24 21.54
C GLN A 165 22.40 9.73 21.34
N ASN A 166 21.76 10.08 20.22
CA ASN A 166 21.01 11.32 20.10
C ASN A 166 19.57 10.95 19.77
N ALA A 167 18.74 11.06 20.80
CA ALA A 167 17.30 10.93 20.76
C ALA A 167 16.70 12.21 20.14
N SER A 168 16.23 12.10 18.90
CA SER A 168 15.11 12.85 18.30
C SER A 168 15.06 12.53 16.80
N GLY A 169 14.24 11.54 16.43
CA GLY A 169 13.48 11.40 15.17
C GLY A 169 14.04 11.75 13.79
N VAL A 170 15.32 12.08 13.62
CA VAL A 170 15.95 12.35 12.33
C VAL A 170 17.24 11.58 12.30
N THR A 171 17.31 10.52 11.52
CA THR A 171 18.58 9.84 11.23
C THR A 171 19.47 10.81 10.47
N THR A 172 20.25 11.63 11.17
CA THR A 172 21.24 12.50 10.54
C THR A 172 22.26 11.62 9.82
N PHE A 173 22.35 11.80 8.51
CA PHE A 173 23.34 11.11 7.68
C PHE A 173 24.67 11.88 7.73
N THR A 174 25.78 11.17 7.65
CA THR A 174 27.07 11.82 7.48
C THR A 174 27.13 12.45 6.09
N PRO A 175 27.84 13.58 5.90
CA PRO A 175 27.92 14.23 4.59
C PRO A 175 28.51 13.31 3.49
N LEU A 176 29.31 12.31 3.89
CA LEU A 176 29.83 11.28 2.99
C LEU A 176 28.73 10.30 2.55
N GLU A 177 27.91 9.80 3.47
CA GLU A 177 26.77 8.92 3.15
C GLU A 177 25.80 9.62 2.18
N GLU A 178 25.53 10.90 2.39
CA GLU A 178 24.67 11.68 1.49
C GLU A 178 25.28 11.86 0.10
N ALA A 179 26.60 12.09 0.01
CA ALA A 179 27.30 12.23 -1.25
C ALA A 179 27.29 10.92 -2.05
N LEU A 180 27.50 9.78 -1.37
CA LEU A 180 27.42 8.45 -1.97
C LEU A 180 26.00 8.14 -2.42
N ALA A 181 25.00 8.46 -1.61
CA ALA A 181 23.61 8.30 -1.97
C ALA A 181 23.24 9.08 -3.23
N ARG A 182 23.73 10.32 -3.40
CA ARG A 182 23.54 11.11 -4.64
C ARG A 182 24.16 10.42 -5.86
N GLY A 183 25.35 9.85 -5.71
CA GLY A 183 25.99 9.07 -6.77
C GLY A 183 25.19 7.83 -7.17
N MET A 184 24.54 7.18 -6.20
CA MET A 184 23.72 5.99 -6.42
C MET A 184 22.38 6.27 -7.13
N VAL A 185 21.84 7.49 -7.05
CA VAL A 185 20.56 7.83 -7.72
C VAL A 185 20.62 7.55 -9.22
N GLY A 186 21.75 7.85 -9.87
CA GLY A 186 21.94 7.57 -11.30
C GLY A 186 22.19 6.10 -11.64
N MET A 187 22.48 5.26 -10.64
CA MET A 187 22.78 3.83 -10.82
C MET A 187 21.54 2.95 -10.64
N VAL A 188 20.54 3.44 -9.91
CA VAL A 188 19.32 2.69 -9.56
C VAL A 188 18.18 3.09 -10.48
N THR A 189 17.70 2.15 -11.29
CA THR A 189 16.57 2.35 -12.21
C THR A 189 15.44 1.38 -11.86
N PRO A 190 14.38 1.84 -11.17
CA PRO A 190 13.16 1.05 -11.01
C PRO A 190 12.33 1.05 -12.31
N ALA A 191 11.67 -0.07 -12.61
CA ALA A 191 10.78 -0.22 -13.75
C ALA A 191 9.49 -0.94 -13.32
N ILE A 192 8.35 -0.29 -13.52
CA ILE A 192 7.05 -0.87 -13.19
C ILE A 192 6.57 -1.78 -14.34
N ARG A 193 6.21 -3.01 -14.02
CA ARG A 193 5.52 -3.91 -14.97
C ARG A 193 4.03 -3.57 -15.04
N ARG A 194 3.65 -2.87 -16.10
CA ARG A 194 2.25 -2.46 -16.36
C ARG A 194 1.30 -3.66 -16.24
N GLY A 195 0.20 -3.48 -15.50
CA GLY A 195 -0.82 -4.52 -15.29
C GLY A 195 -0.46 -5.56 -14.23
N THR A 196 0.67 -5.40 -13.52
CA THR A 196 1.07 -6.26 -12.41
C THR A 196 1.43 -5.43 -11.18
N ARG A 197 1.53 -6.08 -10.01
CA ARG A 197 1.99 -5.46 -8.75
C ARG A 197 3.51 -5.65 -8.54
N LEU A 198 4.24 -5.82 -9.63
CA LEU A 198 5.66 -6.13 -9.62
C LEU A 198 6.48 -4.92 -10.07
N ILE A 199 7.54 -4.64 -9.32
CA ILE A 199 8.52 -3.60 -9.63
C ILE A 199 9.86 -4.29 -9.85
N ASP A 200 10.40 -4.15 -11.06
CA ASP A 200 11.77 -4.55 -11.35
C ASP A 200 12.71 -3.45 -10.87
N LEU A 201 13.74 -3.82 -10.11
CA LEU A 201 14.78 -2.91 -9.66
C LEU A 201 16.09 -3.28 -10.34
N TYR A 202 16.64 -2.35 -11.10
CA TYR A 202 17.92 -2.52 -11.77
C TYR A 202 18.99 -1.63 -11.14
N VAL A 203 20.17 -2.19 -10.87
CA VAL A 203 21.31 -1.43 -10.37
C VAL A 203 22.51 -1.66 -11.27
N THR A 204 23.06 -0.60 -11.86
CA THR A 204 24.24 -0.69 -12.72
C THR A 204 25.53 -0.41 -11.94
N HIS A 205 26.52 -1.29 -12.06
CA HIS A 205 27.83 -1.13 -11.43
C HIS A 205 28.95 -1.76 -12.26
N SER A 206 30.19 -1.33 -12.07
CA SER A 206 31.38 -1.85 -12.78
C SER A 206 31.79 -3.26 -12.35
N ASP A 207 31.33 -3.69 -11.17
CA ASP A 207 31.54 -5.05 -10.62
C ASP A 207 30.20 -5.79 -10.53
N PRO A 208 30.06 -7.00 -11.12
CA PRO A 208 28.82 -7.78 -11.08
C PRO A 208 28.39 -8.19 -9.67
N ALA A 209 29.35 -8.53 -8.78
CA ALA A 209 29.02 -8.97 -7.43
C ALA A 209 28.42 -7.81 -6.62
N MET A 210 29.01 -6.62 -6.73
CA MET A 210 28.49 -5.40 -6.12
C MET A 210 27.14 -4.99 -6.69
N ALA A 211 26.93 -5.10 -8.02
CA ALA A 211 25.66 -4.77 -8.66
C ALA A 211 24.50 -5.58 -8.07
N GLN A 212 24.69 -6.89 -7.91
CA GLN A 212 23.72 -7.79 -7.30
C GLN A 212 23.49 -7.44 -5.82
N ARG A 213 24.57 -7.26 -5.05
CA ARG A 213 24.49 -6.93 -3.63
C ARG A 213 23.73 -5.64 -3.37
N LEU A 214 23.99 -4.59 -4.15
CA LEU A 214 23.31 -3.30 -4.05
C LEU A 214 21.82 -3.43 -4.42
N ALA A 215 21.49 -4.15 -5.50
CA ALA A 215 20.10 -4.37 -5.89
C ALA A 215 19.30 -5.08 -4.80
N GLU A 216 19.90 -6.06 -4.12
CA GLU A 216 19.26 -6.76 -3.00
C GLU A 216 19.14 -5.86 -1.76
N ALA A 217 20.20 -5.10 -1.45
CA ALA A 217 20.24 -4.19 -0.31
C ALA A 217 19.18 -3.09 -0.38
N VAL A 218 19.01 -2.47 -1.55
CA VAL A 218 17.95 -1.46 -1.79
C VAL A 218 16.57 -2.05 -1.53
N GLY A 219 16.30 -3.27 -2.03
CA GLY A 219 15.03 -3.95 -1.80
C GLY A 219 14.78 -4.25 -0.31
N ARG A 220 15.77 -4.80 0.40
CA ARG A 220 15.67 -5.10 1.84
C ARG A 220 15.46 -3.86 2.69
N GLU A 221 16.23 -2.80 2.44
CA GLU A 221 16.10 -1.55 3.20
C GLU A 221 14.78 -0.83 2.92
N TYR A 222 14.25 -0.94 1.70
CA TYR A 222 12.91 -0.44 1.39
C TYR A 222 11.84 -1.15 2.23
N ILE A 223 11.89 -2.48 2.29
CA ILE A 223 10.96 -3.28 3.11
C ILE A 223 11.06 -2.87 4.58
N ARG A 224 12.29 -2.81 5.12
CA ARG A 224 12.52 -2.39 6.51
C ARG A 224 11.97 -0.99 6.79
N ASN A 225 12.26 -0.01 5.92
CA ASN A 225 11.76 1.36 6.04
C ASN A 225 10.23 1.40 5.94
N SER A 226 9.61 0.58 5.09
CA SER A 226 8.15 0.50 5.00
C SER A 226 7.49 -0.01 6.29
N ILE A 227 8.09 -1.00 6.96
CA ILE A 227 7.60 -1.53 8.23
C ILE A 227 7.74 -0.48 9.34
N GLU A 228 8.89 0.18 9.41
CA GLU A 228 9.15 1.24 10.39
C GLU A 228 8.19 2.43 10.22
N ARG A 229 7.91 2.86 8.98
CA ARG A 229 6.92 3.91 8.69
C ARG A 229 5.50 3.53 9.11
N ARG A 230 5.12 2.25 8.95
CA ARG A 230 3.81 1.77 9.41
C ARG A 230 3.74 1.75 10.94
N ALA A 231 4.82 1.35 11.60
CA ALA A 231 4.92 1.39 13.06
C ALA A 231 4.84 2.83 13.59
N SER A 232 5.61 3.76 13.02
CA SER A 232 5.59 5.17 13.44
C SER A 232 4.23 5.83 13.20
N SER A 233 3.58 5.55 12.06
CA SER A 233 2.22 6.04 11.79
C SER A 233 1.19 5.49 12.78
N SER A 234 1.38 4.27 13.27
CA SER A 234 0.49 3.66 14.27
C SER A 234 0.72 4.28 15.66
N GLU A 235 1.97 4.58 16.00
CA GLU A 235 2.33 5.29 17.23
C GLU A 235 1.79 6.73 17.24
N ASP A 236 1.90 7.44 16.11
CA ASP A 236 1.33 8.79 15.95
C ASP A 236 -0.21 8.77 16.08
N ALA A 237 -0.87 7.79 15.48
CA ALA A 237 -2.31 7.62 15.62
C ALA A 237 -2.71 7.31 17.08
N LEU A 238 -1.95 6.46 17.77
CA LEU A 238 -2.17 6.17 19.19
C LEU A 238 -2.01 7.43 20.04
N ARG A 239 -0.94 8.20 19.81
CA ARG A 239 -0.70 9.47 20.50
C ARG A 239 -1.85 10.46 20.27
N TYR A 240 -2.34 10.57 19.03
CA TYR A 240 -3.49 11.40 18.71
C TYR A 240 -4.76 10.94 19.45
N LEU A 241 -5.02 9.64 19.51
CA LEU A 241 -6.18 9.09 20.24
C LEU A 241 -6.08 9.33 21.75
N LEU A 242 -4.88 9.23 22.34
CA LEU A 242 -4.66 9.54 23.75
C LEU A 242 -4.89 11.03 24.05
N GLU A 243 -4.37 11.93 23.20
CA GLU A 243 -4.61 13.36 23.33
C GLU A 243 -6.11 13.70 23.21
N GLU A 244 -6.80 13.05 22.28
CA GLU A 244 -8.23 13.23 22.08
C GLU A 244 -9.06 12.67 23.24
N GLU A 245 -8.62 11.57 23.86
CA GLU A 245 -9.21 11.01 25.07
C GLU A 245 -9.08 11.97 26.25
N GLU A 246 -7.90 12.54 26.48
CA GLU A 246 -7.68 13.55 27.52
C GLU A 246 -8.51 14.81 27.29
N ARG A 247 -8.62 15.25 26.02
CA ARG A 247 -9.46 16.39 25.64
C ARG A 247 -10.93 16.10 25.92
N LEU A 248 -11.40 14.91 25.57
CA LEU A 248 -12.79 14.50 25.79
C LEU A 248 -13.11 14.35 27.28
N LYS A 249 -12.21 13.77 28.08
CA LYS A 249 -12.30 13.70 29.55
C LYS A 249 -12.42 15.09 30.17
N ARG A 250 -11.57 16.04 29.76
CA ARG A 250 -11.64 17.44 30.24
C ARG A 250 -12.97 18.10 29.89
N ASN A 251 -13.47 17.88 28.68
CA ASN A 251 -14.77 18.40 28.26
C ASN A 251 -15.92 17.77 29.06
N LEU A 252 -15.87 16.45 29.32
CA LEU A 252 -16.85 15.75 30.13
C LEU A 252 -16.86 16.28 31.57
N GLN A 253 -15.71 16.39 32.21
CA GLN A 253 -15.58 16.97 33.56
C GLN A 253 -16.14 18.39 33.63
N LYS A 254 -15.89 19.21 32.60
CA LYS A 254 -16.45 20.57 32.51
C LYS A 254 -17.97 20.56 32.37
N SER A 255 -18.53 19.66 31.55
CA SER A 255 -19.98 19.49 31.38
C SER A 255 -20.66 18.96 32.64
N GLU A 256 -20.02 18.02 33.36
CA GLU A 256 -20.51 17.51 34.65
C GLU A 256 -20.47 18.59 35.72
N ALA A 257 -19.38 19.36 35.82
CA ALA A 257 -19.29 20.51 36.73
C ALA A 257 -20.35 21.57 36.44
N ALA A 258 -20.61 21.86 35.16
CA ALA A 258 -21.68 22.77 34.77
C ALA A 258 -23.07 22.22 35.13
N ALA A 259 -23.29 20.90 34.98
CA ALA A 259 -24.54 20.26 35.34
C ALA A 259 -24.76 20.23 36.87
N THR A 260 -23.71 19.99 37.67
CA THR A 260 -23.80 20.04 39.14
C THR A 260 -24.03 21.47 39.63
N GLU A 261 -23.37 22.47 39.04
CA GLU A 261 -23.61 23.88 39.33
C GLU A 261 -25.05 24.29 38.98
N TYR A 262 -25.58 23.83 37.84
CA TYR A 262 -26.97 24.07 37.47
C TYR A 262 -27.96 23.44 38.46
N LYS A 263 -27.68 22.21 38.93
CA LYS A 263 -28.48 21.53 39.97
C LYS A 263 -28.43 22.29 41.30
N ALA A 264 -27.26 22.77 41.71
CA ALA A 264 -27.08 23.52 42.95
C ALA A 264 -27.79 24.89 42.91
N LYS A 265 -27.81 25.56 41.74
CA LYS A 265 -28.50 26.84 41.54
C LYS A 265 -30.02 26.70 41.38
N ASN A 266 -30.51 25.55 40.90
CA ASN A 266 -31.94 25.29 40.68
C ASN A 266 -32.45 24.09 41.51
N PRO A 267 -32.40 24.17 42.86
CA PRO A 267 -32.88 23.08 43.71
C PRO A 267 -34.40 22.85 43.57
N ASP A 268 -35.15 23.91 43.27
CA ASP A 268 -36.63 23.88 43.14
C ASP A 268 -37.11 23.18 41.85
N ALA A 269 -36.28 23.17 40.79
CA ALA A 269 -36.62 22.57 39.50
C ALA A 269 -36.51 21.03 39.51
N LEU A 270 -35.68 20.45 40.39
CA LEU A 270 -35.57 18.99 40.54
C LEU A 270 -36.72 18.39 41.36
N GLN A 271 -37.36 19.16 42.25
CA GLN A 271 -38.47 18.65 43.06
C GLN A 271 -39.79 18.57 42.29
N LEU A 272 -39.90 19.27 41.15
CA LEU A 272 -41.12 19.31 40.33
C LEU A 272 -41.11 18.35 39.13
N GLY A 273 -39.95 17.81 38.74
CA GLY A 273 -39.77 17.08 37.48
C GLY A 273 -39.62 15.56 37.54
N GLY A 274 -39.45 14.93 38.71
CA GLY A 274 -39.12 13.50 38.70
C GLY A 274 -38.98 12.79 40.03
N SER A 275 -39.99 12.86 40.92
CA SER A 275 -40.33 11.80 41.90
C SER A 275 -41.54 12.23 42.74
N ALA A 276 -42.73 12.13 42.16
CA ALA A 276 -43.99 12.11 42.92
C ALA A 276 -44.60 10.70 42.98
N ALA A 277 -43.84 9.66 42.63
CA ALA A 277 -44.30 8.28 42.69
C ALA A 277 -43.21 7.37 43.25
N ALA A 278 -43.17 7.30 44.58
CA ALA A 278 -43.00 6.10 45.38
C ALA A 278 -42.14 6.36 46.62
N THR A 279 -42.84 6.42 47.75
CA THR A 279 -42.38 5.90 49.03
C THR A 279 -41.37 6.77 49.78
N GLY A 280 -41.91 7.54 50.74
CA GLY A 280 -41.12 8.17 51.77
C GLY A 280 -40.29 7.14 52.54
N SER A 281 -38.98 7.33 52.52
CA SER A 281 -38.14 7.03 53.68
C SER A 281 -36.98 8.03 53.69
N GLN A 282 -36.82 8.62 54.85
CA GLN A 282 -35.89 9.69 55.15
C GLN A 282 -34.45 9.17 55.16
N GLY A 283 -33.52 9.99 54.66
CA GLY A 283 -32.29 10.32 55.36
C GLY A 283 -31.16 9.28 55.44
N ALA A 284 -29.98 9.76 55.04
CA ALA A 284 -28.63 9.28 55.39
C ALA A 284 -27.95 8.28 54.45
N GLY A 285 -26.90 8.77 53.77
CA GLY A 285 -25.70 7.99 53.48
C GLY A 285 -25.46 7.68 52.01
N ALA A 286 -24.59 8.48 51.37
CA ALA A 286 -23.94 8.20 50.08
C ALA A 286 -23.03 6.94 50.06
N LYS A 287 -23.24 5.99 51.00
CA LYS A 287 -22.59 4.67 51.09
C LYS A 287 -23.59 3.51 51.00
N GLY A 288 -24.91 3.77 51.07
CA GLY A 288 -25.96 2.79 50.82
C GLY A 288 -26.31 2.61 49.34
N GLY A 289 -26.02 3.62 48.51
CA GLY A 289 -26.30 3.58 47.07
C GLY A 289 -25.53 2.50 46.32
N LEU A 290 -24.27 2.20 46.68
CA LEU A 290 -23.49 1.16 45.98
C LEU A 290 -24.00 -0.26 46.24
N VAL A 291 -24.53 -0.53 47.43
CA VAL A 291 -25.10 -1.84 47.77
C VAL A 291 -26.48 -1.99 47.13
N GLU A 292 -27.29 -0.92 47.12
CA GLU A 292 -28.58 -0.90 46.42
C GLU A 292 -28.39 -1.00 44.90
N ASP A 293 -27.40 -0.29 44.32
CA ASP A 293 -27.03 -0.37 42.90
C ASP A 293 -26.52 -1.77 42.55
N ASN A 294 -25.72 -2.42 43.41
CA ASN A 294 -25.27 -3.80 43.21
C ASN A 294 -26.44 -4.80 43.33
N LEU A 295 -27.36 -4.61 44.27
CA LEU A 295 -28.56 -5.43 44.38
C LEU A 295 -29.48 -5.26 43.18
N GLN A 296 -29.59 -4.05 42.65
CA GLN A 296 -30.34 -3.75 41.44
C GLN A 296 -29.66 -4.31 40.18
N ASP A 297 -28.34 -4.23 40.08
CA ASP A 297 -27.53 -4.83 39.00
C ASP A 297 -27.62 -6.36 39.03
N ILE A 298 -27.52 -6.99 40.21
CA ILE A 298 -27.71 -8.44 40.35
C ILE A 298 -29.15 -8.84 40.00
N ASN A 299 -30.15 -8.09 40.44
CA ASN A 299 -31.55 -8.38 40.13
C ASN A 299 -31.84 -8.23 38.63
N THR A 300 -31.30 -7.20 37.97
CA THR A 300 -31.42 -7.04 36.52
C THR A 300 -30.68 -8.14 35.75
N LYS A 301 -29.48 -8.53 36.18
CA LYS A 301 -28.73 -9.67 35.61
C LYS A 301 -29.46 -11.00 35.78
N LEU A 302 -30.03 -11.25 36.95
CA LEU A 302 -30.77 -12.47 37.26
C LEU A 302 -32.11 -12.52 36.51
N THR A 303 -32.82 -11.40 36.42
CA THR A 303 -34.04 -11.28 35.61
C THR A 303 -33.73 -11.46 34.12
N GLY A 304 -32.61 -10.90 33.65
CA GLY A 304 -32.10 -11.09 32.29
C GLY A 304 -31.75 -12.54 32.00
N ALA A 305 -30.97 -13.18 32.87
CA ALA A 305 -30.57 -14.58 32.74
C ALA A 305 -31.80 -15.52 32.72
N ARG A 306 -32.77 -15.31 33.62
CA ARG A 306 -34.05 -16.05 33.62
C ARG A 306 -34.84 -15.84 32.33
N GLY A 307 -34.88 -14.60 31.83
CA GLY A 307 -35.51 -14.30 30.54
C GLY A 307 -34.86 -15.05 29.39
N ASP A 308 -33.53 -15.10 29.37
CA ASP A 308 -32.76 -15.87 28.40
C ASP A 308 -32.96 -17.38 28.53
N GLN A 309 -33.03 -17.90 29.75
CA GLN A 309 -33.34 -19.31 30.00
C GLN A 309 -34.72 -19.67 29.42
N ILE A 310 -35.78 -18.93 29.77
CA ILE A 310 -37.14 -19.18 29.27
C ILE A 310 -37.17 -19.12 27.75
N ARG A 311 -36.48 -18.14 27.15
CA ARG A 311 -36.37 -18.00 25.69
C ARG A 311 -35.67 -19.20 25.06
N LEU A 312 -34.53 -19.65 25.61
CA LEU A 312 -33.77 -20.78 25.10
C LEU A 312 -34.51 -22.11 25.29
N GLU A 313 -35.20 -22.30 26.42
CA GLU A 313 -36.04 -23.46 26.68
C GLU A 313 -37.24 -23.52 25.73
N GLY A 314 -37.90 -22.39 25.47
CA GLY A 314 -38.95 -22.29 24.46
C GLY A 314 -38.46 -22.63 23.06
N GLN A 315 -37.24 -22.17 22.70
CA GLN A 315 -36.59 -22.54 21.44
C GLN A 315 -36.28 -24.04 21.39
N LEU A 316 -35.74 -24.63 22.46
CA LEU A 316 -35.46 -26.06 22.52
C LEU A 316 -36.76 -26.89 22.40
N GLN A 317 -37.83 -26.47 23.05
CA GLN A 317 -39.13 -27.12 22.97
C GLN A 317 -39.70 -27.06 21.55
N GLN A 318 -39.54 -25.94 20.84
CA GLN A 318 -39.93 -25.83 19.43
C GLN A 318 -39.09 -26.75 18.54
N VAL A 319 -37.79 -26.89 18.82
CA VAL A 319 -36.89 -27.81 18.10
C VAL A 319 -37.22 -29.28 18.39
N ASP A 320 -37.58 -29.61 19.62
CA ASP A 320 -37.95 -30.97 20.02
C ASP A 320 -39.33 -31.37 19.44
N GLN A 321 -40.28 -30.44 19.34
CA GLN A 321 -41.57 -30.66 18.67
C GLN A 321 -41.44 -30.93 17.17
N LEU A 322 -40.50 -30.26 16.50
CA LEU A 322 -40.25 -30.40 15.06
C LEU A 322 -39.41 -31.64 14.73
N GLY A 323 -38.85 -32.32 15.73
CA GLY A 323 -38.19 -33.61 15.59
C GLY A 323 -37.00 -33.57 14.62
N ASN A 324 -36.97 -34.49 13.65
CA ASN A 324 -35.91 -34.61 12.65
C ASN A 324 -36.29 -33.96 11.30
N ASN A 325 -37.34 -33.15 11.25
CA ASN A 325 -37.80 -32.50 10.03
C ASN A 325 -36.90 -31.29 9.71
N ILE A 326 -35.85 -31.54 8.92
CA ILE A 326 -34.82 -30.54 8.59
C ILE A 326 -35.42 -29.26 8.01
N ASP A 327 -36.39 -29.37 7.10
CA ASP A 327 -37.00 -28.20 6.44
C ASP A 327 -37.82 -27.35 7.42
N ALA A 328 -38.43 -27.97 8.43
CA ALA A 328 -39.14 -27.27 9.48
C ALA A 328 -38.19 -26.67 10.53
N LEU A 329 -37.06 -27.33 10.82
CA LEU A 329 -36.00 -26.79 11.67
C LEU A 329 -35.32 -25.56 11.04
N LEU A 330 -35.16 -25.55 9.71
CA LEU A 330 -34.66 -24.40 8.97
C LEU A 330 -35.63 -23.21 8.92
N ALA A 331 -36.91 -23.43 9.21
CA ALA A 331 -37.90 -22.35 9.30
C ALA A 331 -37.78 -21.56 10.61
N ILE A 332 -37.11 -22.11 11.64
CA ILE A 332 -36.87 -21.39 12.88
C ILE A 332 -35.76 -20.35 12.66
N PRO A 333 -36.02 -19.05 12.90
CA PRO A 333 -35.03 -18.00 12.66
C PRO A 333 -33.70 -18.19 13.40
N SER A 334 -33.73 -18.75 14.61
CA SER A 334 -32.51 -18.98 15.42
C SER A 334 -31.60 -20.06 14.83
N ILE A 335 -32.17 -21.15 14.31
CA ILE A 335 -31.40 -22.20 13.62
C ILE A 335 -30.93 -21.70 12.26
N TYR A 336 -31.78 -20.96 11.54
CA TYR A 336 -31.44 -20.37 10.26
C TYR A 336 -30.26 -19.40 10.35
N ALA A 337 -30.20 -18.59 11.42
CA ALA A 337 -29.14 -17.62 11.67
C ALA A 337 -27.87 -18.22 12.29
N ALA A 338 -27.88 -19.49 12.71
CA ALA A 338 -26.73 -20.12 13.32
C ALA A 338 -25.53 -20.12 12.35
N PRO A 339 -24.32 -19.76 12.80
CA PRO A 339 -23.18 -19.51 11.91
C PRO A 339 -22.77 -20.74 11.10
N MET A 340 -22.86 -21.94 11.69
CA MET A 340 -22.55 -23.20 10.99
C MET A 340 -23.58 -23.50 9.89
N VAL A 341 -24.86 -23.21 10.14
CA VAL A 341 -25.96 -23.42 9.17
C VAL A 341 -25.85 -22.39 8.04
N ALA A 342 -25.55 -21.13 8.37
CA ALA A 342 -25.32 -20.08 7.39
C ALA A 342 -24.12 -20.38 6.47
N ALA A 343 -23.00 -20.83 7.05
CA ALA A 343 -21.81 -21.22 6.28
C ALA A 343 -22.09 -22.41 5.33
N ALA A 344 -22.79 -23.45 5.82
CA ALA A 344 -23.19 -24.59 5.00
C ALA A 344 -24.11 -24.19 3.84
N ARG A 345 -25.07 -23.28 4.08
CA ARG A 345 -25.96 -22.75 3.03
C ARG A 345 -25.21 -21.93 1.99
N ASN A 346 -24.28 -21.07 2.40
CA ASN A 346 -23.46 -20.31 1.46
C ASN A 346 -22.62 -21.24 0.56
N ASN A 347 -22.09 -22.34 1.11
CA ASN A 347 -21.39 -23.35 0.32
C ASN A 347 -22.32 -24.01 -0.71
N ILE A 348 -23.55 -24.38 -0.33
CA ILE A 348 -24.56 -24.93 -1.26
C ILE A 348 -24.86 -23.91 -2.38
N ILE A 349 -25.11 -22.65 -2.05
CA ILE A 349 -25.39 -21.60 -3.03
C ILE A 349 -24.23 -21.45 -4.03
N GLN A 350 -22.97 -21.50 -3.57
CA GLN A 350 -21.81 -21.44 -4.45
C GLN A 350 -21.69 -22.66 -5.36
N ILE A 351 -21.92 -23.87 -4.84
CA ILE A 351 -21.91 -25.09 -5.65
C ILE A 351 -23.05 -25.08 -6.67
N GLU A 352 -24.24 -24.64 -6.29
CA GLU A 352 -25.39 -24.50 -7.19
C GLU A 352 -25.10 -23.50 -8.31
N ALA A 353 -24.51 -22.34 -8.00
CA ALA A 353 -24.04 -21.40 -9.01
C ALA A 353 -22.95 -22.01 -9.94
N GLY A 354 -22.07 -22.85 -9.38
CA GLY A 354 -21.11 -23.63 -10.17
C GLY A 354 -21.81 -24.63 -11.11
N ILE A 355 -22.87 -25.29 -10.65
CA ILE A 355 -23.66 -26.21 -11.48
C ILE A 355 -24.39 -25.44 -12.58
N THR A 356 -24.99 -24.29 -12.30
CA THR A 356 -25.70 -23.51 -13.33
C THR A 356 -24.75 -23.03 -14.42
N THR A 357 -23.55 -22.58 -14.06
CA THR A 357 -22.51 -22.20 -15.04
C THR A 357 -22.00 -23.39 -15.85
N LEU A 358 -21.78 -24.55 -15.21
CA LEU A 358 -21.39 -25.78 -15.90
C LEU A 358 -22.50 -26.30 -16.83
N ALA A 359 -23.78 -26.10 -16.48
CA ALA A 359 -24.93 -26.57 -17.26
C ALA A 359 -25.06 -25.85 -18.62
N LEU A 360 -24.53 -24.63 -18.74
CA LEU A 360 -24.48 -23.90 -20.02
C LEU A 360 -23.55 -24.56 -21.04
N ARG A 361 -22.54 -25.33 -20.60
CA ARG A 361 -21.49 -25.89 -21.46
C ARG A 361 -21.50 -27.42 -21.50
N TYR A 362 -21.89 -28.08 -20.42
CA TYR A 362 -21.80 -29.52 -20.25
C TYR A 362 -23.17 -30.14 -19.97
N LYS A 363 -23.43 -31.30 -20.56
CA LYS A 363 -24.61 -32.12 -20.25
C LYS A 363 -24.44 -32.85 -18.90
N ASP A 364 -25.54 -33.34 -18.37
CA ASP A 364 -25.62 -33.96 -17.04
C ASP A 364 -24.64 -35.11 -16.78
N LYS A 365 -24.21 -35.85 -17.81
CA LYS A 365 -23.31 -37.00 -17.70
C LYS A 365 -21.81 -36.67 -17.75
N HIS A 366 -21.44 -35.40 -17.95
CA HIS A 366 -20.03 -35.01 -18.04
C HIS A 366 -19.33 -35.21 -16.67
N PRO A 367 -18.07 -35.70 -16.60
CA PRO A 367 -17.40 -35.98 -15.32
C PRO A 367 -17.34 -34.77 -14.38
N ARG A 368 -17.13 -33.55 -14.92
CA ARG A 368 -17.17 -32.32 -14.11
C ARG A 368 -18.55 -31.98 -13.57
N MET A 369 -19.61 -32.32 -14.31
CA MET A 369 -20.99 -32.12 -13.86
C MET A 369 -21.36 -33.14 -12.77
N MET A 370 -20.94 -34.39 -12.95
CA MET A 370 -21.13 -35.43 -11.94
C MET A 370 -20.39 -35.12 -10.64
N ALA A 371 -19.15 -34.62 -10.73
CA ALA A 371 -18.39 -34.18 -9.56
C ALA A 371 -19.07 -33.02 -8.82
N ALA A 372 -19.58 -32.01 -9.54
CA ALA A 372 -20.30 -30.89 -8.96
C ALA A 372 -21.65 -31.30 -8.32
N LYS A 373 -22.37 -32.24 -8.92
CA LYS A 373 -23.60 -32.82 -8.32
C LYS A 373 -23.29 -33.67 -7.09
N ALA A 374 -22.19 -34.41 -7.10
CA ALA A 374 -21.72 -35.17 -5.94
C ALA A 374 -21.33 -34.23 -4.78
N SER A 375 -20.62 -33.14 -5.06
CA SER A 375 -20.27 -32.14 -4.03
C SER A 375 -21.51 -31.43 -3.49
N LEU A 376 -22.53 -31.17 -4.32
CA LEU A 376 -23.83 -30.66 -3.84
C LEU A 376 -24.50 -31.65 -2.87
N ALA A 377 -24.53 -32.94 -3.21
CA ALA A 377 -25.12 -33.96 -2.36
C ALA A 377 -24.39 -34.02 -1.00
N GLU A 378 -23.06 -33.96 -1.01
CA GLU A 378 -22.23 -33.91 0.19
C GLU A 378 -22.52 -32.64 1.02
N ALA A 379 -22.57 -31.47 0.38
CA ALA A 379 -22.86 -30.20 1.06
C ALA A 379 -24.26 -30.20 1.70
N LYS A 380 -25.26 -30.83 1.07
CA LYS A 380 -26.60 -31.02 1.65
C LYS A 380 -26.58 -31.95 2.87
N VAL A 381 -25.73 -32.99 2.88
CA VAL A 381 -25.55 -33.84 4.07
C VAL A 381 -24.92 -33.04 5.21
N LYS A 382 -23.88 -32.25 4.93
CA LYS A 382 -23.24 -31.37 5.93
C LYS A 382 -24.22 -30.34 6.49
N LEU A 383 -25.11 -29.77 5.68
CA LEU A 383 -26.17 -28.89 6.16
C LEU A 383 -27.09 -29.61 7.16
N ARG A 384 -27.53 -30.84 6.85
CA ARG A 384 -28.38 -31.63 7.75
C ARG A 384 -27.68 -31.90 9.07
N GLU A 385 -26.41 -32.29 9.01
CA GLU A 385 -25.59 -32.54 10.20
C GLU A 385 -25.43 -31.26 11.05
N ALA A 386 -25.15 -30.12 10.42
CA ALA A 386 -25.03 -28.84 11.09
C ALA A 386 -26.34 -28.38 11.77
N VAL A 387 -27.49 -28.70 11.17
CA VAL A 387 -28.82 -28.42 11.75
C VAL A 387 -29.08 -29.34 12.96
N LEU A 388 -28.79 -30.64 12.85
CA LEU A 388 -28.95 -31.59 13.96
C LEU A 388 -28.01 -31.28 15.13
N ALA A 389 -26.80 -30.80 14.84
CA ALA A 389 -25.83 -30.36 15.84
C ALA A 389 -26.27 -29.12 16.63
N GLN A 390 -27.27 -28.34 16.17
CA GLN A 390 -27.76 -27.19 16.94
C GLN A 390 -28.48 -27.61 18.23
N ARG A 391 -29.15 -28.76 18.25
CA ARG A 391 -29.88 -29.24 19.45
C ARG A 391 -28.95 -29.40 20.68
N PRO A 392 -27.84 -30.15 20.61
CA PRO A 392 -26.93 -30.28 21.76
C PRO A 392 -26.25 -28.95 22.12
N ILE A 393 -26.00 -28.06 21.14
CA ILE A 393 -25.46 -26.72 21.41
C ILE A 393 -26.44 -25.91 22.26
N LEU A 394 -27.73 -25.87 21.87
CA LEU A 394 -28.76 -25.17 22.65
C LEU A 394 -28.90 -25.74 24.06
N ARG A 395 -28.84 -27.07 24.22
CA ARG A 395 -28.85 -27.71 25.54
C ARG A 395 -27.66 -27.29 26.39
N ASN A 396 -26.46 -27.26 25.81
CA ASN A 396 -25.26 -26.82 26.52
C ASN A 396 -25.37 -25.36 26.95
N THR A 397 -25.85 -24.47 26.07
CA THR A 397 -26.07 -23.06 26.39
C THR A 397 -27.08 -22.90 27.53
N ILE A 398 -28.18 -23.66 27.54
CA ILE A 398 -29.17 -23.64 28.63
C ILE A 398 -28.52 -24.05 29.96
N GLU A 399 -27.73 -25.12 29.99
CA GLU A 399 -27.03 -25.56 31.21
C GLU A 399 -26.02 -24.52 31.70
N GLN A 400 -25.33 -23.81 30.80
CA GLN A 400 -24.47 -22.68 31.15
C GLN A 400 -25.26 -21.51 31.74
N THR A 401 -26.40 -21.16 31.15
CA THR A 401 -27.28 -20.10 31.68
C THR A 401 -27.82 -20.47 33.06
N LYS A 402 -28.22 -21.74 33.28
CA LYS A 402 -28.63 -22.24 34.60
C LYS A 402 -27.52 -22.19 35.63
N ALA A 403 -26.30 -22.57 35.25
CA ALA A 403 -25.13 -22.48 36.13
C ALA A 403 -24.81 -21.02 36.50
N LEU A 404 -24.94 -20.10 35.55
CA LEU A 404 -24.78 -18.66 35.79
C LEU A 404 -25.86 -18.15 36.76
N GLU A 405 -27.13 -18.52 36.57
CA GLU A 405 -28.20 -18.18 37.51
C GLU A 405 -27.94 -18.69 38.93
N ALA A 406 -27.49 -19.93 39.07
CA ALA A 406 -27.14 -20.50 40.37
C ALA A 406 -25.99 -19.74 41.03
N SER A 407 -25.00 -19.29 40.25
CA SER A 407 -23.89 -18.46 40.75
C SER A 407 -24.28 -17.04 41.14
N LEU A 408 -25.36 -16.50 40.55
CA LEU A 408 -25.89 -15.17 40.88
C LEU A 408 -26.89 -15.20 42.05
N GLN A 409 -27.35 -16.40 42.45
CA GLN A 409 -28.23 -16.60 43.60
C GLN A 409 -27.48 -16.90 44.91
N GLN A 410 -26.22 -17.36 44.82
CA GLN A 410 -25.31 -17.53 45.97
C GLN A 410 -24.60 -16.22 46.30
#